data_AF-A0A537W5S5-F1
#
_entry.id   AF-A0A537W5S5-F1
#
_cell.length_a   1.000
_cell.length_b   1.000
_cell.length_c   1.000
_cell.angle_alpha   90.00
_cell.angle_beta   90.00
_cell.angle_gamma   90.00
#
_symmetry.space_group_name_H-M   'P 1'
#
loop_
_entity.id
_entity.type
_entity.pdbx_description
1 polymer ?
#
loop_
_entity_poly.entity_id
_entity_poly.type
_entity_poly.pdbx_seq_one_letter_code
_entity_poly.pdbx_strand_id
1 'polypeptide(L)' 'MTEARWWAMRRAQSQKPATYRCPFCDRLLHAMSEHVVIAPEGDTDRRRHAHAECVASAHEAGTFKTDEEWRKAQPRD' A
#
# COMPACT_ATOMS: atom_id res chain seq x y z
N MET A 1 15.68 2.37 8.33
CA MET A 1 14.46 2.52 7.50
C MET A 1 13.30 2.57 8.48
N THR A 2 12.61 3.70 8.62
CA THR A 2 11.46 3.79 9.53
C THR A 2 10.35 2.90 8.97
N GLU A 3 10.04 1.81 9.67
CA GLU A 3 8.86 0.98 9.35
C GLU A 3 7.61 1.82 9.63
N ALA A 4 6.82 2.06 8.59
CA ALA A 4 5.58 2.80 8.72
C ALA A 4 4.60 2.03 9.60
N ARG A 5 4.01 2.70 10.59
CA ARG A 5 3.13 2.08 11.59
C ARG A 5 1.80 1.62 11.00
N TRP A 6 1.33 2.34 9.99
CA TRP A 6 0.11 2.08 9.24
C TRP A 6 0.25 2.65 7.83
N TRP A 7 -0.63 2.24 6.94
CA TRP A 7 -0.59 2.63 5.54
C TRP A 7 -1.98 3.07 5.08
N ALA A 8 -2.06 4.22 4.41
CA ALA A 8 -3.24 4.60 3.66
C ALA A 8 -3.25 3.83 2.33
N MET A 9 -4.39 3.24 1.99
CA MET A 9 -4.62 2.57 0.70
C MET A 9 -5.59 3.39 -0.14
N ARG A 10 -5.31 3.49 -1.44
CA ARG A 10 -6.25 4.00 -2.43
C ARG A 10 -6.18 3.17 -3.71
N ARG A 11 -7.34 2.80 -4.26
CA ARG A 11 -7.42 2.23 -5.63
C ARG A 11 -7.02 3.29 -6.65
N ALA A 12 -6.13 2.92 -7.55
CA ALA A 12 -5.65 3.77 -8.62
C ALA A 12 -5.63 3.02 -9.95
N GLN A 13 -5.99 3.75 -11.00
CA GLN A 13 -5.80 3.33 -12.38
C GLN A 13 -5.24 4.55 -13.10
N SER A 14 -4.06 4.40 -13.71
CA SER A 14 -3.45 5.47 -14.47
C SER A 14 -3.71 5.26 -15.95
N GLN A 15 -4.01 6.33 -16.68
CA GLN A 15 -4.09 6.27 -18.14
C GLN A 15 -2.71 6.44 -18.80
N LYS A 16 -1.68 6.72 -18.00
CA LYS A 16 -0.31 6.87 -18.49
C LYS A 16 0.36 5.49 -18.56
N PRO A 17 1.08 5.17 -19.65
CA PRO A 17 1.86 3.95 -19.76
C PRO A 17 3.13 4.09 -18.92
N ALA A 18 2.99 3.89 -17.62
CA ALA A 18 4.10 3.80 -16.67
C ALA A 18 4.20 2.39 -16.13
N THR A 19 5.42 1.97 -15.82
CA THR A 19 5.68 0.69 -15.16
C THR A 19 6.34 0.97 -13.82
N TYR A 20 5.69 0.53 -12.74
CA TYR A 20 6.18 0.65 -11.38
C TYR A 20 6.66 -0.71 -10.87
N ARG A 21 7.48 -0.72 -9.82
CA ARG A 21 7.92 -1.96 -9.17
C ARG A 21 7.13 -2.15 -7.88
N CYS A 22 6.46 -3.30 -7.75
CA CYS A 22 5.71 -3.62 -6.56
C CYS A 22 6.66 -3.87 -5.38
N PRO A 23 6.49 -3.20 -4.22
CA PRO A 23 7.38 -3.37 -3.07
C PRO A 23 7.22 -4.71 -2.32
N PHE A 24 6.19 -5.50 -2.63
CA PHE A 24 5.93 -6.77 -1.95
C PHE A 24 6.43 -8.00 -2.71
N CYS A 25 6.37 -7.96 -4.04
CA CYS A 25 6.73 -9.10 -4.89
C CYS A 25 7.86 -8.79 -5.88
N ASP A 26 8.39 -7.57 -5.87
CA ASP A 26 9.45 -7.09 -6.76
C ASP A 26 9.15 -7.14 -8.27
N ARG A 27 7.92 -7.51 -8.65
CA ARG A 27 7.48 -7.58 -10.04
C ARG A 27 7.05 -6.22 -10.58
N LEU A 28 7.13 -6.09 -11.90
CA LEU A 28 6.66 -4.92 -12.62
C LEU A 28 5.13 -4.87 -12.63
N LEU A 29 4.61 -3.69 -12.33
CA LEU A 29 3.21 -3.32 -12.32
C LEU A 29 2.97 -2.31 -13.44
N HIS A 30 2.05 -2.62 -14.36
CA HIS A 30 1.59 -1.66 -15.34
C HIS A 30 0.59 -0.69 -14.70
N ALA A 31 0.87 0.61 -14.81
CA ALA A 31 0.01 1.65 -14.23
C ALA A 31 -1.40 1.69 -14.84
N MET A 32 -1.57 1.13 -16.04
CA MET A 32 -2.87 0.98 -16.71
C MET A 32 -3.73 -0.15 -16.14
N SER A 33 -3.12 -1.13 -15.48
CA SER A 33 -3.84 -2.18 -14.78
C SER A 33 -4.38 -1.65 -13.45
N GLU A 34 -5.46 -2.26 -12.97
CA GLU A 34 -6.00 -1.98 -11.64
C GLU A 34 -4.93 -2.25 -10.58
N HIS A 35 -4.64 -1.23 -9.78
CA HIS A 35 -3.62 -1.33 -8.75
C HIS A 35 -3.97 -0.46 -7.55
N VAL A 36 -3.17 -0.58 -6.50
CA VAL A 36 -3.34 0.18 -5.26
C VAL A 36 -2.12 1.05 -5.02
N VAL A 37 -2.38 2.28 -4.62
CA VAL A 37 -1.38 3.20 -4.10
C VAL A 37 -1.42 3.09 -2.59
N ILE A 38 -0.27 2.82 -2.00
CA ILE A 38 -0.07 2.78 -0.56
C ILE A 38 0.78 3.97 -0.13
N ALA A 39 0.35 4.68 0.90
CA ALA A 39 1.07 5.81 1.47
C ALA A 39 1.41 5.51 2.94
N PRO A 40 2.70 5.42 3.31
CA PRO A 40 3.10 5.14 4.68
C PRO A 40 2.64 6.28 5.59
N GLU A 41 1.88 5.98 6.63
CA GLU A 41 1.35 6.97 7.57
C GLU A 41 0.56 8.12 6.89
N GLY A 42 -0.02 7.83 5.71
CA GLY A 42 -0.73 8.82 4.91
C GLY A 42 0.19 9.78 4.13
N ASP A 43 1.51 9.62 4.22
CA ASP A 43 2.48 10.43 3.51
C ASP A 43 2.43 10.13 2.00
N THR A 44 1.79 11.04 1.27
CA THR A 44 1.63 10.88 -0.17
C THR A 44 2.92 11.11 -0.93
N ASP A 45 3.93 11.80 -0.39
CA ASP A 45 5.22 11.97 -1.07
C ASP A 45 5.97 10.64 -1.15
N ARG A 46 5.83 9.83 -0.09
CA ARG A 46 6.42 8.50 0.04
C ARG A 46 5.51 7.38 -0.48
N ARG A 47 4.49 7.72 -1.28
CA ARG A 47 3.54 6.77 -1.86
C ARG A 47 4.21 5.75 -2.77
N ARG A 48 3.72 4.51 -2.75
CA ARG A 48 4.21 3.39 -3.56
C ARG A 48 3.06 2.74 -4.30
N HIS A 49 3.35 2.20 -5.47
CA HIS A 49 2.37 1.46 -6.28
C HIS A 49 2.56 -0.04 -6.05
N ALA A 50 1.48 -0.74 -5.77
CA ALA A 50 1.47 -2.17 -5.49
C ALA A 50 0.28 -2.86 -6.18
N HIS A 51 0.41 -4.17 -6.41
CA HIS A 51 -0.72 -4.99 -6.85
C HIS A 51 -1.75 -5.09 -5.73
N ALA A 52 -3.05 -5.11 -6.10
CA ALA A 52 -4.13 -5.31 -5.13
C ALA A 52 -3.98 -6.66 -4.40
N GLU A 53 -3.63 -7.71 -5.13
CA GLU A 53 -3.38 -9.05 -4.58
C GLU A 53 -2.24 -9.06 -3.57
N CYS A 54 -1.12 -8.43 -3.89
CA CYS A 54 0.02 -8.39 -2.97
C CYS A 54 -0.29 -7.63 -1.68
N VAL A 55 -1.09 -6.55 -1.76
CA VAL A 55 -1.51 -5.85 -0.55
C VAL A 55 -2.49 -6.68 0.26
N ALA A 56 -3.42 -7.39 -0.38
CA ALA A 56 -4.30 -8.33 0.30
C ALA A 56 -3.49 -9.41 1.03
N SER A 57 -2.52 -10.05 0.38
CA SER A 57 -1.66 -11.04 1.02
C SER A 57 -0.82 -10.46 2.16
N ALA A 58 -0.28 -9.25 2.02
CA ALA A 58 0.48 -8.60 3.08
C ALA A 58 -0.39 -8.24 4.30
N HIS A 59 -1.66 -7.90 4.05
CA HIS A 59 -2.67 -7.65 5.07
C HIS A 59 -3.05 -8.94 5.81
N GLU A 60 -3.31 -10.03 5.08
CA GLU A 60 -3.57 -11.35 5.66
C GLU A 60 -2.37 -11.88 6.46
N ALA A 61 -1.14 -11.59 6.02
CA ALA A 61 0.09 -11.92 6.74
C ALA A 61 0.34 -11.03 7.98
N GLY A 62 -0.47 -9.98 8.20
CA GLY A 62 -0.32 -9.04 9.33
C GLY A 62 0.85 -8.06 9.21
N THR A 63 1.57 -8.08 8.08
CA THR A 63 2.72 -7.18 7.79
C THR A 63 2.28 -5.81 7.24
N PHE A 64 1.02 -5.69 6.83
CA PHE A 64 0.40 -4.46 6.35
C PHE A 64 -0.84 -4.15 7.19
N LYS A 65 -0.88 -2.96 7.80
CA LYS A 65 -2.03 -2.46 8.57
C LYS A 65 -2.55 -1.16 7.97
N THR A 66 -3.86 -1.05 7.84
CA THR A 66 -4.53 0.19 7.45
C THR A 66 -4.61 1.16 8.63
N ASP A 67 -4.88 2.45 8.35
CA ASP A 67 -5.13 3.47 9.39
C ASP A 67 -6.20 3.01 10.39
N GLU A 68 -7.33 2.48 9.90
CA GLU A 68 -8.43 2.02 10.75
C GLU A 68 -8.01 0.88 11.68
N GLU A 69 -7.33 -0.14 11.14
CA GLU A 69 -6.84 -1.27 11.93
C GLU A 69 -5.80 -0.83 12.97
N TRP A 70 -4.91 0.09 12.59
CA TRP A 70 -3.93 0.65 13.52
C TRP A 70 -4.61 1.49 14.62
N ARG A 71 -5.58 2.34 14.27
CA ARG A 71 -6.34 3.12 15.24
C ARG A 71 -7.16 2.25 16.18
N LYS A 72 -7.72 1.13 15.69
CA LYS A 72 -8.46 0.16 16.52
C LYS A 72 -7.54 -0.62 17.46
N ALA A 73 -6.30 -0.91 17.03
CA ALA A 73 -5.30 -1.59 17.84
C ALA A 73 -4.66 -0.69 18.91
N GLN A 74 -4.84 0.64 18.83
CA GLN A 74 -4.32 1.57 19.83
C GLN A 74 -5.11 1.41 21.14
N PRO A 75 -4.43 1.20 22.29
CA PRO A 75 -5.10 1.17 23.58
C PRO A 75 -5.74 2.53 23.84
N ARG A 76 -7.01 2.52 24.22
CA ARG A 76 -7.73 3.72 24.64
C ARG A 76 -7.43 3.92 26.13
N ASP A 77 -6.60 4.91 26.43
CA ASP A 77 -6.38 5.42 27.79
C ASP A 77 -7.64 6.14 28.30
#